data_AF-W3WWW8-F1
#
_entry.id   AF-W3WWW8-F1
#
_cell.length_a   1.000
_cell.length_b   1.000
_cell.length_c   1.000
_cell.angle_alpha   90.00
_cell.angle_beta   90.00
_cell.angle_gamma   90.00
#
_symmetry.space_group_name_H-M   'P 1'
#
loop_
_entity.id
_entity.type
_entity.pdbx_description
1 polymer ?
#
loop_
_entity_poly.entity_id
_entity_poly.type
_entity_poly.pdbx_seq_one_letter_code
_entity_poly.pdbx_strand_id
1 'polypeptide(L)'
;MASRKKRQRVYLACRAIFSGPKSQIRKNKIVRKEIQDHEHALGSLSDMDVDEIVEIARGLLERQIFEFDLKARLEFPALFQSSRERDALREASELEAEQSVADLLEYVTDGEDNDDVWPAEAEPEEMPRPEEDTVAEVMEVVEEVFESTQRPALTTVPSLHPVRLPYKAQHVLLSEVQVLLEECFYDFARKWLPSLLEEKQCDCAIAIELTVWSHLLRRYAGKIPLEALDIRGDSQLDSTLKAVHKIRHSAVHRLRLTGSDVRDLVIQGAAAATMLRDLQRAAVLQELAAELGHKITSMELVKNDAEKTAVAQLQDIARRRAALDREEEAAIAEMLRRDADGTKSIGILVEESVGKILRAPRGYSEEEEDEEGDGSEEDGDEAYADAEESEDTFVEPTRAVNAGVEE
;
A
#
# COMPACT_ATOMS: atom_id res chain seq x y z
N MET A 1 -30.65 -0.27 -6.91
CA MET A 1 -29.32 -0.65 -7.46
C MET A 1 -28.24 0.03 -6.64
N ALA A 2 -27.25 -0.72 -6.14
CA ALA A 2 -26.15 -0.15 -5.35
C ALA A 2 -25.33 0.88 -6.15
N SER A 3 -24.83 1.91 -5.46
CA SER A 3 -23.97 2.94 -6.06
C SER A 3 -22.73 2.33 -6.74
N ARG A 4 -22.27 2.93 -7.84
CA ARG A 4 -21.05 2.50 -8.56
C ARG A 4 -19.86 2.35 -7.62
N LYS A 5 -19.73 3.24 -6.63
CA LYS A 5 -18.67 3.21 -5.62
C LYS A 5 -18.77 1.96 -4.72
N LYS A 6 -19.98 1.58 -4.28
CA LYS A 6 -20.19 0.33 -3.52
C LYS A 6 -19.84 -0.89 -4.36
N ARG A 7 -20.28 -0.93 -5.64
CA ARG A 7 -19.94 -2.02 -6.56
C ARG A 7 -18.43 -2.16 -6.79
N GLN A 8 -17.71 -1.04 -6.92
CA GLN A 8 -16.25 -1.02 -7.05
C GLN A 8 -15.56 -1.59 -5.82
N ARG A 9 -16.00 -1.20 -4.61
CA ARG A 9 -15.46 -1.72 -3.34
C ARG A 9 -15.67 -3.24 -3.22
N VAL A 10 -16.88 -3.71 -3.50
CA VAL A 10 -17.20 -5.15 -3.50
C VAL A 10 -16.38 -5.89 -4.56
N TYR A 11 -16.22 -5.33 -5.76
CA TYR A 11 -15.37 -5.90 -6.80
C TYR A 11 -13.93 -6.08 -6.28
N LEU A 12 -13.30 -5.02 -5.75
CA LEU A 12 -11.92 -5.09 -5.26
C LEU A 12 -11.74 -6.13 -4.15
N ALA A 13 -12.62 -6.14 -3.16
CA ALA A 13 -12.53 -7.05 -2.03
C ALA A 13 -12.79 -8.52 -2.43
N CYS A 14 -13.74 -8.75 -3.33
CA CYS A 14 -14.14 -10.10 -3.73
C CYS A 14 -13.35 -10.65 -4.94
N ARG A 15 -12.54 -9.83 -5.62
CA ARG A 15 -11.81 -10.24 -6.83
C ARG A 15 -10.88 -11.42 -6.59
N ALA A 16 -10.21 -11.42 -5.44
CA ALA A 16 -9.36 -12.53 -5.02
C ALA A 16 -10.18 -13.80 -4.71
N ILE A 17 -11.42 -13.68 -4.24
CA ILE A 17 -12.28 -14.83 -3.90
C ILE A 17 -12.85 -15.47 -5.17
N PHE A 18 -13.34 -14.65 -6.10
CA PHE A 18 -13.98 -15.10 -7.34
C PHE A 18 -13.01 -15.11 -8.53
N SER A 19 -11.84 -15.73 -8.38
CA SER A 19 -10.90 -15.98 -9.49
C SER A 19 -11.02 -17.39 -10.06
N GLY A 20 -10.42 -17.63 -11.23
CA GLY A 20 -10.40 -18.95 -11.86
C GLY A 20 -11.80 -19.55 -12.02
N PRO A 21 -12.01 -20.83 -11.68
CA PRO A 21 -13.33 -21.48 -11.75
C PRO A 21 -14.40 -20.81 -10.89
N LYS A 22 -14.03 -20.17 -9.77
CA LYS A 22 -14.99 -19.50 -8.86
C LYS A 22 -15.62 -18.26 -9.49
N SER A 23 -14.98 -17.66 -10.49
CA SER A 23 -15.56 -16.54 -11.26
C SER A 23 -16.84 -16.91 -12.02
N GLN A 24 -17.12 -18.21 -12.20
CA GLN A 24 -18.28 -18.75 -12.92
C GLN A 24 -19.49 -19.03 -12.01
N ILE A 25 -19.34 -18.85 -10.70
CA ILE A 25 -20.42 -19.12 -9.75
C ILE A 25 -21.56 -18.11 -9.96
N ARG A 26 -22.80 -18.60 -10.05
CA ARG A 26 -24.01 -17.77 -10.17
C ARG A 26 -25.06 -18.03 -9.10
N LYS A 27 -25.04 -19.23 -8.50
CA LYS A 27 -26.04 -19.65 -7.51
C LYS A 27 -25.86 -18.85 -6.22
N ASN A 28 -26.88 -18.09 -5.81
CA ASN A 28 -26.82 -17.21 -4.64
C ASN A 28 -26.36 -17.93 -3.36
N LYS A 29 -26.85 -19.15 -3.11
CA LYS A 29 -26.41 -19.97 -1.96
C LYS A 29 -24.90 -20.24 -1.96
N ILE A 30 -24.30 -20.44 -3.14
CA ILE A 30 -22.86 -20.69 -3.26
C ILE A 30 -22.09 -19.37 -3.13
N VAL A 31 -22.56 -18.28 -3.76
CA VAL A 31 -21.95 -16.95 -3.60
C VAL A 31 -21.91 -16.51 -2.14
N ARG A 32 -23.02 -16.69 -1.42
CA ARG A 32 -23.10 -16.42 0.02
C ARG A 32 -22.10 -17.25 0.81
N LYS A 33 -22.02 -18.55 0.52
CA LYS A 33 -21.07 -19.44 1.19
C LYS A 33 -19.62 -18.97 0.98
N GLU A 34 -19.22 -18.68 -0.26
CA GLU A 34 -17.85 -18.20 -0.54
C GLU A 34 -17.52 -16.88 0.17
N ILE A 35 -18.48 -15.95 0.27
CA ILE A 35 -18.32 -14.70 1.00
C ILE A 35 -18.13 -14.95 2.50
N GLN A 36 -18.93 -15.84 3.08
CA GLN A 36 -18.85 -16.20 4.51
C GLN A 36 -17.54 -16.93 4.84
N ASP A 37 -17.14 -17.89 4.00
CA ASP A 37 -15.89 -18.66 4.17
C ASP A 37 -14.64 -17.75 4.15
N HIS A 38 -14.75 -16.55 3.55
CA HIS A 38 -13.66 -15.58 3.41
C HIS A 38 -13.97 -14.22 4.06
N GLU A 39 -14.82 -14.19 5.11
CA GLU A 39 -15.20 -12.94 5.80
C GLU A 39 -13.99 -12.12 6.27
N HIS A 40 -12.93 -12.81 6.74
CA HIS A 40 -11.67 -12.19 7.15
C HIS A 40 -10.96 -11.40 6.03
N ALA A 41 -11.20 -11.73 4.76
CA ALA A 41 -10.64 -11.03 3.61
C ALA A 41 -11.46 -9.80 3.19
N LEU A 42 -12.66 -9.61 3.77
CA LEU A 42 -13.61 -8.57 3.41
C LEU A 42 -13.61 -7.38 4.39
N GLY A 43 -12.58 -7.24 5.22
CA GLY A 43 -12.52 -6.17 6.25
C GLY A 43 -12.67 -4.74 5.71
N SER A 44 -12.35 -4.51 4.43
CA SER A 44 -12.57 -3.22 3.74
C SER A 44 -14.04 -2.89 3.46
N LEU A 45 -14.96 -3.82 3.74
CA LEU A 45 -16.40 -3.72 3.57
C LEU A 45 -17.15 -3.79 4.92
N SER A 46 -16.48 -3.53 6.05
CA SER A 46 -17.06 -3.61 7.40
C SER A 46 -18.28 -2.72 7.64
N ASP A 47 -18.51 -1.71 6.79
CA ASP A 47 -19.69 -0.85 6.78
C ASP A 47 -20.87 -1.39 5.99
N MET A 48 -20.73 -2.55 5.32
CA MET A 48 -21.79 -3.19 4.53
C MET A 48 -22.22 -4.51 5.18
N ASP A 49 -23.51 -4.77 5.19
CA ASP A 49 -24.04 -6.05 5.63
C ASP A 49 -23.74 -7.16 4.60
N VAL A 50 -23.70 -8.41 5.08
CA VAL A 50 -23.36 -9.57 4.23
C VAL A 50 -24.37 -9.75 3.10
N ASP A 51 -25.64 -9.42 3.31
CA ASP A 51 -26.68 -9.56 2.30
C ASP A 51 -26.48 -8.57 1.14
N GLU A 52 -26.11 -7.33 1.45
CA GLU A 52 -25.73 -6.29 0.50
C GLU A 52 -24.49 -6.71 -0.30
N ILE A 53 -23.46 -7.24 0.36
CA ILE A 53 -22.24 -7.74 -0.31
C ILE A 53 -22.59 -8.88 -1.27
N VAL A 54 -23.40 -9.85 -0.83
CA VAL A 54 -23.84 -11.00 -1.64
C VAL A 54 -24.67 -10.57 -2.84
N GLU A 55 -25.63 -9.65 -2.66
CA GLU A 55 -26.44 -9.09 -3.75
C GLU A 55 -25.56 -8.40 -4.81
N ILE A 56 -24.62 -7.56 -4.37
CA ILE A 56 -23.71 -6.85 -5.28
C ILE A 56 -22.77 -7.83 -5.98
N ALA A 57 -22.13 -8.74 -5.24
CA ALA A 57 -21.21 -9.73 -5.80
C ALA A 57 -21.91 -10.62 -6.83
N ARG A 58 -23.15 -11.07 -6.53
CA ARG A 58 -23.96 -11.84 -7.49
C ARG A 58 -24.21 -11.05 -8.77
N GLY A 59 -24.61 -9.79 -8.68
CA GLY A 59 -24.84 -8.95 -9.86
C GLY A 59 -23.57 -8.73 -10.71
N LEU A 60 -22.40 -8.67 -10.08
CA LEU A 60 -21.10 -8.59 -10.78
C LEU A 60 -20.72 -9.93 -11.44
N LEU A 61 -20.98 -11.05 -10.77
CA LEU A 61 -20.79 -12.40 -11.31
C LEU A 61 -21.70 -12.67 -12.51
N GLU A 62 -22.98 -12.30 -12.44
CA GLU A 62 -23.94 -12.43 -13.56
C GLU A 62 -23.47 -11.66 -14.81
N ARG A 63 -22.82 -10.51 -14.62
CA ARG A 63 -22.23 -9.72 -15.72
C ARG A 63 -20.86 -10.24 -16.17
N GLN A 64 -20.34 -11.30 -15.56
CA GLN A 64 -19.03 -11.88 -15.83
C GLN A 64 -17.87 -10.89 -15.62
N ILE A 65 -18.04 -9.97 -14.67
CA ILE A 65 -17.03 -8.93 -14.39
C ILE A 65 -15.79 -9.52 -13.71
N PHE A 66 -15.96 -10.55 -12.88
CA PHE A 66 -14.85 -11.29 -12.26
C PHE A 66 -14.14 -12.24 -13.23
N GLU A 67 -14.81 -12.62 -14.32
CA GLU A 67 -14.32 -13.58 -15.31
C GLU A 67 -13.48 -12.90 -16.41
N PHE A 68 -13.89 -11.70 -16.84
CA PHE A 68 -13.23 -10.99 -17.94
C PHE A 68 -12.74 -9.61 -17.51
N ASP A 69 -11.42 -9.41 -17.53
CA ASP A 69 -10.79 -8.13 -17.21
C ASP A 69 -11.28 -6.98 -18.11
N LEU A 70 -11.61 -7.26 -19.37
CA LEU A 70 -12.18 -6.25 -20.27
C LEU A 70 -13.54 -5.72 -19.75
N LYS A 71 -14.38 -6.60 -19.20
CA LYS A 71 -15.67 -6.20 -18.61
C LYS A 71 -15.46 -5.41 -17.32
N ALA A 72 -14.49 -5.80 -16.50
CA ALA A 72 -14.11 -5.02 -15.32
C ALA A 72 -13.58 -3.63 -15.69
N ARG A 73 -12.76 -3.52 -16.74
CA ARG A 73 -12.26 -2.24 -17.27
C ARG A 73 -13.38 -1.33 -17.75
N LEU A 74 -14.42 -1.89 -18.38
CA LEU A 74 -15.57 -1.13 -18.83
C LEU A 74 -16.47 -0.66 -17.66
N GLU A 75 -16.73 -1.51 -16.68
CA GLU A 75 -17.55 -1.15 -15.50
C GLU A 75 -16.81 -0.17 -14.57
N PHE A 76 -15.51 -0.38 -14.36
CA PHE A 76 -14.66 0.37 -13.43
C PHE A 76 -13.38 0.95 -14.07
N PRO A 77 -13.47 1.84 -15.09
CA PRO A 77 -12.29 2.37 -15.79
C PRO A 77 -11.29 3.05 -14.84
N ALA A 78 -11.80 3.71 -13.81
CA ALA A 78 -11.00 4.42 -12.81
C ALA A 78 -10.03 3.49 -12.05
N LEU A 79 -10.31 2.19 -11.93
CA LEU A 79 -9.38 1.24 -11.31
C LEU A 79 -8.14 0.99 -12.17
N PHE A 80 -8.33 0.94 -13.49
CA PHE A 80 -7.31 0.52 -14.44
C PHE A 80 -6.56 1.69 -15.11
N GLN A 81 -7.06 2.91 -14.98
CA GLN A 81 -6.40 4.11 -15.51
C GLN A 81 -5.39 4.66 -14.50
N SER A 82 -4.10 4.49 -14.74
CA SER A 82 -3.00 5.15 -14.03
C SER A 82 -2.48 6.34 -14.83
N SER A 83 -1.77 7.27 -14.16
CA SER A 83 -1.04 8.32 -14.87
C SER A 83 0.33 7.81 -15.27
N ARG A 84 0.91 8.38 -16.32
CA ARG A 84 2.24 7.97 -16.82
C ARG A 84 3.32 8.08 -15.76
N GLU A 85 3.24 9.08 -14.88
CA GLU A 85 4.19 9.25 -13.78
C GLU A 85 4.08 8.10 -12.77
N ARG A 86 2.87 7.64 -12.45
CA ARG A 86 2.67 6.50 -11.53
C ARG A 86 3.11 5.18 -12.14
N ASP A 87 2.85 4.98 -13.42
CA ASP A 87 3.34 3.79 -14.13
C ASP A 87 4.87 3.73 -14.13
N ALA A 88 5.53 4.87 -14.39
CA ALA A 88 6.99 4.95 -14.34
C ALA A 88 7.54 4.73 -12.92
N LEU A 89 6.89 5.27 -11.88
CA LEU A 89 7.28 5.01 -10.49
C LEU A 89 7.11 3.55 -10.09
N ARG A 90 6.04 2.91 -10.56
CA ARG A 90 5.80 1.48 -10.33
C ARG A 90 6.88 0.64 -11.01
N GLU A 91 7.14 0.88 -12.29
CA GLU A 91 8.15 0.16 -13.07
C GLU A 91 9.55 0.34 -12.47
N ALA A 92 9.92 1.56 -12.07
CA ALA A 92 11.18 1.82 -11.38
C ALA A 92 11.31 1.04 -10.08
N SER A 93 10.23 0.97 -9.29
CA SER A 93 10.21 0.24 -8.02
C SER A 93 10.23 -1.28 -8.20
N GLU A 94 9.62 -1.79 -9.28
CA GLU A 94 9.71 -3.20 -9.68
C GLU A 94 11.16 -3.54 -10.09
N LEU A 95 11.79 -2.74 -10.95
CA LEU A 95 13.18 -2.95 -11.38
C LEU A 95 14.19 -2.88 -10.24
N GLU A 96 14.03 -1.91 -9.32
CA GLU A 96 14.89 -1.80 -8.13
C GLU A 96 14.77 -3.05 -7.24
N ALA A 97 13.55 -3.57 -7.07
CA ALA A 97 13.32 -4.77 -6.29
C ALA A 97 13.91 -6.02 -6.96
N GLU A 98 13.76 -6.15 -8.28
CA GLU A 98 14.35 -7.24 -9.07
C GLU A 98 15.88 -7.22 -8.99
N GLN A 99 16.49 -6.04 -9.11
CA GLN A 99 17.94 -5.86 -8.97
C GLN A 99 18.42 -6.22 -7.56
N SER A 100 17.75 -5.71 -6.52
CA SER A 100 18.10 -6.05 -5.14
C SER A 100 18.01 -7.55 -4.85
N VAL A 101 17.03 -8.26 -5.43
CA VAL A 101 16.92 -9.71 -5.32
C VAL A 101 18.04 -10.41 -6.10
N ALA A 102 18.37 -9.93 -7.31
CA ALA A 102 19.43 -10.50 -8.12
C ALA A 102 20.80 -10.39 -7.44
N ASP A 103 21.12 -9.23 -6.87
CA ASP A 103 22.36 -8.98 -6.14
C ASP A 103 22.48 -9.90 -4.90
N LEU A 104 21.36 -10.09 -4.18
CA LEU A 104 21.31 -11.02 -3.05
C LEU A 104 21.50 -12.47 -3.48
N LEU A 105 20.92 -12.87 -4.61
CA LEU A 105 21.12 -14.21 -5.17
C LEU A 105 22.60 -14.42 -5.53
N GLU A 106 23.23 -13.48 -6.22
CA GLU A 106 24.64 -13.57 -6.61
C GLU A 106 25.57 -13.71 -5.40
N TYR A 107 25.39 -12.85 -4.38
CA TYR A 107 26.20 -12.87 -3.16
C TYR A 107 26.18 -14.21 -2.43
N VAL A 108 25.00 -14.86 -2.36
CA VAL A 108 24.87 -16.11 -1.61
C VAL A 108 25.23 -17.33 -2.49
N THR A 109 25.05 -17.27 -3.82
CA THR A 109 25.50 -18.34 -4.72
C THR A 109 27.01 -18.48 -4.78
N ASP A 110 27.76 -17.37 -4.71
CA ASP A 110 29.23 -17.39 -4.69
C ASP A 110 29.79 -18.10 -3.43
N GLY A 111 29.00 -18.18 -2.37
CA GLY A 111 29.35 -18.94 -1.16
C GLY A 111 29.05 -20.44 -1.24
N GLU A 112 28.03 -20.84 -2.01
CA GLU A 112 27.60 -22.25 -2.09
C GLU A 112 28.40 -23.08 -3.10
N ASP A 113 28.98 -22.47 -4.14
CA ASP A 113 29.82 -23.16 -5.13
C ASP A 113 31.23 -23.54 -4.59
N ASN A 114 31.58 -23.12 -3.38
CA ASN A 114 32.91 -23.37 -2.77
C ASN A 114 32.91 -24.53 -1.74
N ASP A 115 31.74 -25.05 -1.36
CA ASP A 115 31.59 -26.12 -0.35
C ASP A 115 31.47 -27.54 -0.97
N ASP A 116 31.89 -27.71 -2.23
CA ASP A 116 31.80 -28.97 -2.97
C ASP A 116 32.96 -29.95 -2.62
N VAL A 117 33.25 -30.09 -1.32
CA VAL A 117 33.98 -31.23 -0.76
C VAL A 117 33.05 -31.97 0.20
N TRP A 118 32.43 -33.02 -0.33
CA TRP A 118 31.83 -34.08 0.49
C TRP A 118 32.89 -34.61 1.48
N PRO A 119 32.61 -34.73 2.79
CA PRO A 119 33.66 -34.86 3.79
C PRO A 119 34.36 -36.21 3.68
N ALA A 120 35.56 -36.19 3.12
CA ALA A 120 36.59 -37.19 3.37
C ALA A 120 37.69 -36.50 4.19
N GLU A 121 37.73 -36.84 5.48
CA GLU A 121 38.79 -36.60 6.47
C GLU A 121 39.61 -35.29 6.31
N ALA A 122 39.21 -34.25 7.04
CA ALA A 122 40.04 -33.06 7.25
C ALA A 122 40.54 -33.01 8.71
N GLU A 123 41.86 -33.07 8.88
CA GLU A 123 42.57 -32.65 10.10
C GLU A 123 42.42 -31.13 10.34
N PRO A 124 42.54 -30.66 11.59
CA PRO A 124 42.03 -29.34 11.98
C PRO A 124 43.01 -28.22 11.62
N GLU A 125 42.58 -27.27 10.79
CA GLU A 125 43.27 -26.00 10.62
C GLU A 125 42.72 -24.92 11.56
N GLU A 126 43.65 -24.09 12.04
CA GLU A 126 43.55 -23.17 13.17
C GLU A 126 42.62 -21.97 12.91
N MET A 127 41.87 -21.60 13.96
CA MET A 127 41.09 -20.37 14.02
C MET A 127 41.98 -19.11 14.05
N PRO A 128 41.65 -18.04 13.29
CA PRO A 128 42.05 -16.69 13.65
C PRO A 128 41.09 -16.09 14.67
N ARG A 129 41.70 -15.46 15.68
CA ARG A 129 41.12 -14.75 16.83
C ARG A 129 40.47 -13.41 16.41
N PRO A 130 39.43 -12.92 17.11
CA PRO A 130 38.75 -11.67 16.76
C PRO A 130 39.55 -10.44 17.22
N GLU A 131 39.54 -9.39 16.39
CA GLU A 131 39.94 -8.04 16.81
C GLU A 131 38.70 -7.24 17.20
N GLU A 132 38.73 -6.74 18.43
CA GLU A 132 37.76 -5.84 19.06
C GLU A 132 38.11 -4.36 18.78
N ASP A 133 37.09 -3.52 19.03
CA ASP A 133 37.09 -2.07 19.23
C ASP A 133 37.15 -1.16 17.98
N THR A 134 36.21 -0.22 17.80
CA THR A 134 35.92 0.85 18.77
C THR A 134 34.48 1.39 18.68
N VAL A 135 33.92 1.64 19.87
CA VAL A 135 32.73 2.44 20.18
C VAL A 135 33.12 3.91 20.39
N ALA A 136 32.39 4.83 19.73
CA ALA A 136 32.08 6.23 20.07
C ALA A 136 31.78 6.95 18.75
N GLU A 137 30.60 7.53 18.51
CA GLU A 137 30.17 8.76 19.15
C GLU A 137 28.65 8.92 19.08
N VAL A 138 28.06 9.19 20.24
CA VAL A 138 26.68 9.64 20.43
C VAL A 138 26.78 11.09 20.90
N MET A 139 25.85 11.92 20.45
CA MET A 139 25.61 13.34 20.81
C MET A 139 26.48 14.38 20.10
N GLU A 140 25.90 15.00 19.07
CA GLU A 140 25.80 16.46 19.11
C GLU A 140 24.35 16.87 18.84
N VAL A 141 23.88 17.74 19.73
CA VAL A 141 22.51 18.08 20.06
C VAL A 141 22.24 19.47 19.49
N VAL A 142 21.17 19.57 18.70
CA VAL A 142 20.18 20.67 18.76
C VAL A 142 20.75 22.09 18.83
N GLU A 143 21.00 22.69 17.67
CA GLU A 143 20.90 24.15 17.52
C GLU A 143 20.65 24.56 16.07
N GLU A 144 19.44 24.31 15.56
CA GLU A 144 18.86 25.10 14.47
C GLU A 144 17.34 25.21 14.65
N VAL A 145 16.97 25.69 15.83
CA VAL A 145 15.66 26.29 16.07
C VAL A 145 15.76 27.74 15.58
N PHE A 146 15.61 27.97 14.26
CA PHE A 146 14.98 29.19 13.72
C PHE A 146 14.80 29.20 12.18
N GLU A 147 14.41 28.12 11.52
CA GLU A 147 13.97 28.23 10.11
C GLU A 147 13.07 27.07 9.68
N SER A 148 11.75 27.17 9.88
CA SER A 148 10.77 26.54 8.97
C SER A 148 9.33 27.01 9.25
N THR A 149 8.95 28.18 8.75
CA THR A 149 7.54 28.48 8.43
C THR A 149 7.22 28.20 6.96
N GLN A 150 8.13 27.53 6.23
CA GLN A 150 7.82 26.98 4.93
C GLN A 150 7.15 25.63 5.12
N ARG A 151 5.82 25.61 5.01
CA ARG A 151 5.09 24.36 4.72
C ARG A 151 5.82 23.66 3.58
N PRO A 152 6.32 22.42 3.74
CA PRO A 152 6.95 21.73 2.63
C PRO A 152 5.91 21.55 1.53
N ALA A 153 6.15 22.23 0.40
CA ALA A 153 5.44 22.00 -0.84
C ALA A 153 5.86 20.63 -1.39
N LEU A 154 4.88 19.92 -1.97
CA LEU A 154 4.92 18.58 -2.58
C LEU A 154 4.84 17.40 -1.60
N THR A 155 3.63 17.12 -1.10
CA THR A 155 3.26 15.77 -0.64
C THR A 155 3.32 14.80 -1.82
N THR A 156 4.47 14.20 -2.06
CA THR A 156 4.59 13.00 -2.89
C THR A 156 3.97 11.84 -2.11
N VAL A 157 2.96 11.19 -2.68
CA VAL A 157 2.36 10.00 -2.07
C VAL A 157 3.37 8.86 -2.17
N PRO A 158 3.72 8.17 -1.06
CA PRO A 158 4.58 7.01 -1.12
C PRO A 158 4.00 5.94 -2.04
N SER A 159 4.83 5.36 -2.90
CA SER A 159 4.44 4.23 -3.73
C SER A 159 4.19 3.01 -2.84
N LEU A 160 3.10 2.29 -3.08
CA LEU A 160 2.83 1.00 -2.45
C LEU A 160 3.47 -0.15 -3.24
N HIS A 161 4.12 0.12 -4.38
CA HIS A 161 4.75 -0.88 -5.23
C HIS A 161 6.20 -1.19 -4.79
N PRO A 162 6.75 -2.35 -5.20
CA PRO A 162 6.11 -3.44 -5.93
C PRO A 162 5.09 -4.22 -5.08
N VAL A 163 4.27 -5.06 -5.72
CA VAL A 163 3.46 -6.05 -5.00
C VAL A 163 4.37 -7.11 -4.40
N ARG A 164 4.24 -7.33 -3.09
CA ARG A 164 4.92 -8.40 -2.35
C ARG A 164 3.86 -9.20 -1.60
N LEU A 165 3.99 -10.52 -1.64
CA LEU A 165 3.11 -11.39 -0.87
C LEU A 165 3.41 -11.26 0.63
N PRO A 166 2.44 -11.51 1.52
CA PRO A 166 2.75 -11.74 2.93
C PRO A 166 3.78 -12.85 3.07
N TYR A 167 4.85 -12.59 3.83
CA TYR A 167 6.02 -13.48 3.90
C TYR A 167 5.67 -14.92 4.23
N LYS A 168 4.77 -15.14 5.20
CA LYS A 168 4.32 -16.50 5.56
C LYS A 168 3.71 -17.25 4.38
N ALA A 169 2.90 -16.56 3.56
CA ALA A 169 2.28 -17.15 2.38
C ALA A 169 3.32 -17.45 1.30
N GLN A 170 4.29 -16.54 1.08
CA GLN A 170 5.41 -16.78 0.16
C GLN A 170 6.24 -17.99 0.59
N HIS A 171 6.60 -18.09 1.87
CA HIS A 171 7.44 -19.18 2.37
C HIS A 171 6.75 -20.53 2.22
N VAL A 172 5.48 -20.65 2.65
CA VAL A 172 4.70 -21.87 2.46
C VAL A 172 4.66 -22.25 0.98
N LEU A 173 4.34 -21.29 0.10
CA LEU A 173 4.28 -21.55 -1.33
C LEU A 173 5.60 -22.07 -1.91
N LEU A 174 6.72 -21.41 -1.63
CA LEU A 174 8.02 -21.80 -2.18
C LEU A 174 8.51 -23.13 -1.60
N SER A 175 8.22 -23.42 -0.34
CA SER A 175 8.52 -24.72 0.28
C SER A 175 7.72 -25.86 -0.37
N GLU A 176 6.42 -25.68 -0.63
CA GLU A 176 5.61 -26.69 -1.32
C GLU A 176 6.08 -26.91 -2.76
N VAL A 177 6.44 -25.84 -3.48
CA VAL A 177 7.01 -25.93 -4.84
C VAL A 177 8.35 -26.68 -4.81
N GLN A 178 9.20 -26.40 -3.83
CA GLN A 178 10.46 -27.13 -3.65
C GLN A 178 10.21 -28.63 -3.46
N VAL A 179 9.33 -29.01 -2.51
CA VAL A 179 9.01 -30.42 -2.24
C VAL A 179 8.48 -31.12 -3.50
N LEU A 180 7.53 -30.50 -4.22
CA LEU A 180 6.99 -31.06 -5.46
C LEU A 180 8.07 -31.30 -6.51
N LEU A 181 9.04 -30.39 -6.63
CA LEU A 181 10.15 -30.56 -7.57
C LEU A 181 11.09 -31.67 -7.10
N GLU A 182 11.44 -31.75 -5.82
CA GLU A 182 12.28 -32.82 -5.28
C GLU A 182 11.67 -34.20 -5.59
N GLU A 183 10.35 -34.33 -5.45
CA GLU A 183 9.63 -35.54 -5.87
C GLU A 183 9.72 -35.80 -7.37
N CYS A 184 9.58 -34.76 -8.22
CA CYS A 184 9.74 -34.91 -9.68
C CYS A 184 11.12 -35.48 -10.03
N PHE A 185 12.17 -34.90 -9.45
CA PHE A 185 13.55 -35.32 -9.70
C PHE A 185 13.83 -36.72 -9.16
N TYR A 186 13.31 -37.06 -7.99
CA TYR A 186 13.44 -38.40 -7.41
C TYR A 186 12.75 -39.47 -8.27
N ASP A 187 11.50 -39.24 -8.68
CA ASP A 187 10.77 -40.20 -9.53
C ASP A 187 11.44 -40.37 -10.90
N PHE A 188 11.95 -39.28 -11.46
CA PHE A 188 12.76 -39.31 -12.68
C PHE A 188 14.02 -40.17 -12.49
N ALA A 189 14.78 -39.92 -11.43
CA ALA A 189 16.01 -40.65 -11.14
C ALA A 189 15.75 -42.12 -10.85
N ARG A 190 14.66 -42.46 -10.15
CA ARG A 190 14.27 -43.86 -9.91
C ARG A 190 14.03 -44.63 -11.21
N LYS A 191 13.55 -43.96 -12.25
CA LYS A 191 13.29 -44.55 -13.56
C LYS A 191 14.55 -44.64 -14.43
N TRP A 192 15.36 -43.59 -14.47
CA TRP A 192 16.44 -43.45 -15.46
C TRP A 192 17.85 -43.54 -14.88
N LEU A 193 18.01 -43.36 -13.58
CA LEU A 193 19.28 -43.36 -12.85
C LEU A 193 19.20 -44.16 -11.53
N PRO A 194 18.65 -45.40 -11.51
CA PRO A 194 18.46 -46.14 -10.26
C PRO A 194 19.78 -46.44 -9.52
N SER A 195 20.86 -46.70 -10.27
CA SER A 195 22.19 -46.93 -9.68
C SER A 195 22.76 -45.72 -8.96
N LEU A 196 22.38 -44.49 -9.36
CA LEU A 196 22.76 -43.27 -8.65
C LEU A 196 22.07 -43.19 -7.28
N LEU A 197 20.78 -43.57 -7.21
CA LEU A 197 20.04 -43.60 -5.94
C LEU A 197 20.62 -44.65 -4.99
N GLU A 198 21.01 -45.82 -5.51
CA GLU A 198 21.68 -46.86 -4.72
C GLU A 198 23.06 -46.41 -4.21
N GLU A 199 23.88 -45.81 -5.08
CA GLU A 199 25.21 -45.28 -4.73
C GLU A 199 25.11 -44.23 -3.61
N LYS A 200 24.10 -43.36 -3.69
CA LYS A 200 23.87 -42.27 -2.74
C LYS A 200 23.02 -42.67 -1.54
N GLN A 201 22.54 -43.91 -1.48
CA GLN A 201 21.62 -44.41 -0.44
C GLN A 201 20.38 -43.52 -0.25
N CYS A 202 19.89 -42.93 -1.35
CA CYS A 202 18.75 -42.03 -1.31
C CYS A 202 17.44 -42.82 -1.40
N ASP A 203 16.79 -42.99 -0.27
CA ASP A 203 15.55 -43.75 -0.12
C ASP A 203 14.28 -42.90 -0.29
N CYS A 204 14.40 -41.57 -0.30
CA CYS A 204 13.27 -40.65 -0.42
C CYS A 204 13.63 -39.38 -1.22
N ALA A 205 12.59 -38.65 -1.64
CA ALA A 205 12.74 -37.45 -2.47
C ALA A 205 13.48 -36.30 -1.79
N ILE A 206 13.29 -36.16 -0.47
CA ILE A 206 13.88 -35.08 0.35
C ILE A 206 15.38 -35.34 0.61
N ALA A 207 15.87 -36.56 0.40
CA ALA A 207 17.27 -36.94 0.68
C ALA A 207 18.28 -36.25 -0.25
N ILE A 208 17.85 -35.70 -1.38
CA ILE A 208 18.70 -34.97 -2.33
C ILE A 208 18.11 -33.59 -2.56
N GLU A 209 18.89 -32.56 -2.27
CA GLU A 209 18.50 -31.18 -2.49
C GLU A 209 18.40 -30.84 -3.98
N LEU A 210 17.50 -29.93 -4.35
CA LEU A 210 17.29 -29.45 -5.73
C LEU A 210 18.56 -28.92 -6.42
N THR A 211 19.47 -28.33 -5.67
CA THR A 211 20.76 -27.85 -6.19
C THR A 211 21.65 -29.01 -6.58
N VAL A 212 21.74 -30.04 -5.74
CA VAL A 212 22.49 -31.27 -6.01
C VAL A 212 21.94 -31.98 -7.26
N TRP A 213 20.62 -32.03 -7.43
CA TRP A 213 19.99 -32.58 -8.64
C TRP A 213 20.48 -31.93 -9.94
N SER A 214 20.80 -30.64 -9.91
CA SER A 214 21.30 -29.91 -11.07
C SER A 214 22.69 -30.40 -11.51
N HIS A 215 23.58 -30.65 -10.56
CA HIS A 215 24.91 -31.22 -10.83
C HIS A 215 24.80 -32.69 -11.27
N LEU A 216 23.92 -33.46 -10.63
CA LEU A 216 23.69 -34.86 -10.95
C LEU A 216 23.15 -35.03 -12.38
N LEU A 217 22.16 -34.24 -12.79
CA LEU A 217 21.66 -34.32 -14.17
C LEU A 217 22.73 -33.98 -15.20
N ARG A 218 23.56 -32.97 -14.97
CA ARG A 218 24.69 -32.64 -15.87
C ARG A 218 25.69 -33.79 -15.97
N ARG A 219 26.09 -34.36 -14.83
CA ARG A 219 27.07 -35.45 -14.76
C ARG A 219 26.58 -36.73 -15.44
N TYR A 220 25.30 -37.04 -15.33
CA TYR A 220 24.72 -38.27 -15.88
C TYR A 220 23.98 -38.04 -17.20
N ALA A 221 23.98 -36.83 -17.77
CA ALA A 221 23.29 -36.49 -19.02
C ALA A 221 23.57 -37.47 -20.16
N GLY A 222 24.83 -37.88 -20.35
CA GLY A 222 25.22 -38.84 -21.40
C GLY A 222 24.73 -40.28 -21.18
N LYS A 223 24.20 -40.60 -19.99
CA LYS A 223 23.61 -41.92 -19.65
C LYS A 223 22.08 -41.91 -19.69
N ILE A 224 21.47 -40.73 -19.76
CA ILE A 224 20.02 -40.55 -19.81
C ILE A 224 19.58 -40.67 -21.28
N PRO A 225 18.59 -41.51 -21.62
CA PRO A 225 18.04 -41.57 -22.98
C PRO A 225 17.45 -40.22 -23.40
N LEU A 226 17.63 -39.84 -24.67
CA LEU A 226 17.14 -38.56 -25.20
C LEU A 226 15.62 -38.40 -25.01
N GLU A 227 14.86 -39.51 -25.05
CA GLU A 227 13.42 -39.53 -24.88
C GLU A 227 12.98 -39.33 -23.43
N ALA A 228 13.88 -39.48 -22.46
CA ALA A 228 13.58 -39.30 -21.04
C ALA A 228 13.27 -37.85 -20.68
N LEU A 229 13.88 -36.91 -21.39
CA LEU A 229 13.74 -35.47 -21.17
C LEU A 229 12.92 -34.84 -22.32
N ASP A 230 12.16 -33.80 -22.01
CA ASP A 230 11.52 -32.94 -23.01
C ASP A 230 12.34 -31.66 -23.19
N ILE A 231 13.50 -31.82 -23.84
CA ILE A 231 14.45 -30.73 -24.11
C ILE A 231 14.38 -30.36 -25.59
N ARG A 232 14.12 -29.09 -25.88
CA ARG A 232 14.09 -28.52 -27.25
C ARG A 232 15.40 -27.85 -27.65
N GLY A 233 16.40 -27.83 -26.76
CA GLY A 233 17.77 -27.36 -27.02
C GLY A 233 18.62 -27.27 -25.74
N ASP A 234 19.95 -27.27 -25.89
CA ASP A 234 20.90 -27.34 -24.76
C ASP A 234 20.75 -26.18 -23.75
N SER A 235 20.40 -24.98 -24.22
CA SER A 235 20.17 -23.81 -23.35
C SER A 235 18.94 -23.95 -22.45
N GLN A 236 17.98 -24.81 -22.80
CA GLN A 236 16.79 -25.05 -22.02
C GLN A 236 17.11 -25.85 -20.74
N LEU A 237 18.04 -26.81 -20.81
CA LEU A 237 18.44 -27.58 -19.64
C LEU A 237 19.12 -26.66 -18.62
N ASP A 238 20.12 -25.89 -19.06
CA ASP A 238 20.86 -24.99 -18.16
C ASP A 238 19.99 -23.90 -17.55
N SER A 239 19.09 -23.29 -18.33
CA SER A 239 18.15 -22.30 -17.78
C SER A 239 17.18 -22.90 -16.77
N THR A 240 16.69 -24.12 -17.02
CA THR A 240 15.79 -24.83 -16.10
C THR A 240 16.50 -25.21 -14.80
N LEU A 241 17.74 -25.71 -14.87
CA LEU A 241 18.55 -26.04 -13.69
C LEU A 241 18.88 -24.79 -12.87
N LYS A 242 19.24 -23.68 -13.52
CA LYS A 242 19.43 -22.38 -12.85
C LYS A 242 18.17 -21.93 -12.12
N ALA A 243 17.00 -22.12 -12.72
CA ALA A 243 15.74 -21.77 -12.06
C ALA A 243 15.45 -22.66 -10.85
N VAL A 244 15.68 -23.97 -10.94
CA VAL A 244 15.55 -24.92 -9.83
C VAL A 244 16.47 -24.53 -8.66
N HIS A 245 17.71 -24.13 -8.96
CA HIS A 245 18.63 -23.58 -7.98
C HIS A 245 18.03 -22.33 -7.30
N LYS A 246 17.54 -21.36 -8.08
CA LYS A 246 16.89 -20.15 -7.55
C LYS A 246 15.67 -20.43 -6.67
N ILE A 247 14.87 -21.45 -6.97
CA ILE A 247 13.71 -21.86 -6.18
C ILE A 247 14.15 -22.31 -4.78
N ARG A 248 15.08 -23.28 -4.69
CA ARG A 248 15.63 -23.73 -3.40
C ARG A 248 16.23 -22.56 -2.64
N HIS A 249 17.08 -21.80 -3.30
CA HIS A 249 17.79 -20.70 -2.70
C HIS A 249 16.83 -19.66 -2.09
N SER A 250 15.78 -19.30 -2.83
CA SER A 250 14.74 -18.38 -2.34
C SER A 250 13.95 -18.95 -1.15
N ALA A 251 13.66 -20.26 -1.16
CA ALA A 251 12.94 -20.94 -0.09
C ALA A 251 13.77 -21.07 1.19
N VAL A 252 15.03 -21.49 1.06
CA VAL A 252 15.98 -21.77 2.16
C VAL A 252 16.48 -20.49 2.80
N HIS A 253 16.95 -19.53 1.98
CA HIS A 253 17.48 -18.24 2.45
C HIS A 253 16.39 -17.21 2.70
N ARG A 254 15.11 -17.61 2.53
CA ARG A 254 13.95 -16.83 2.96
C ARG A 254 13.89 -15.44 2.33
N LEU A 255 14.36 -15.32 1.08
CA LEU A 255 14.41 -14.05 0.35
C LEU A 255 13.02 -13.43 0.22
N ARG A 256 12.91 -12.11 0.33
CA ARG A 256 11.65 -11.39 0.15
C ARG A 256 11.51 -10.96 -1.31
N LEU A 257 10.71 -11.71 -2.05
CA LEU A 257 10.56 -11.55 -3.48
C LEU A 257 9.37 -10.67 -3.84
N THR A 258 9.37 -10.10 -5.04
CA THR A 258 8.15 -9.49 -5.59
C THR A 258 7.12 -10.57 -5.93
N GLY A 259 5.84 -10.19 -6.04
CA GLY A 259 4.78 -11.12 -6.44
C GLY A 259 5.05 -11.72 -7.82
N SER A 260 5.53 -10.90 -8.77
CA SER A 260 5.94 -11.34 -10.10
C SER A 260 7.07 -12.36 -10.02
N ASP A 261 8.14 -12.09 -9.26
CA ASP A 261 9.26 -13.02 -9.10
C ASP A 261 8.80 -14.38 -8.54
N VAL A 262 7.97 -14.37 -7.51
CA VAL A 262 7.44 -15.61 -6.92
C VAL A 262 6.63 -16.39 -7.95
N ARG A 263 5.77 -15.72 -8.71
CA ARG A 263 4.99 -16.37 -9.76
C ARG A 263 5.88 -16.94 -10.86
N ASP A 264 6.92 -16.22 -11.25
CA ASP A 264 7.84 -16.65 -12.30
C ASP A 264 8.66 -17.86 -11.86
N LEU A 265 9.06 -17.93 -10.58
CA LEU A 265 9.66 -19.14 -9.99
C LEU A 265 8.71 -20.35 -10.07
N VAL A 266 7.42 -20.19 -9.78
CA VAL A 266 6.44 -21.29 -9.92
C VAL A 266 6.30 -21.74 -11.38
N ILE A 267 6.27 -20.79 -12.33
CA ILE A 267 6.23 -21.09 -13.78
C ILE A 267 7.48 -21.85 -14.20
N GLN A 268 8.66 -21.44 -13.73
CA GLN A 268 9.90 -22.13 -14.00
C GLN A 268 9.93 -23.53 -13.39
N GLY A 269 9.37 -23.71 -12.18
CA GLY A 269 9.15 -25.03 -11.59
C GLY A 269 8.27 -25.92 -12.48
N ALA A 270 7.17 -25.38 -13.01
CA ALA A 270 6.32 -26.13 -13.94
C ALA A 270 7.07 -26.53 -15.24
N ALA A 271 7.94 -25.65 -15.74
CA ALA A 271 8.81 -25.95 -16.87
C ALA A 271 9.81 -27.07 -16.54
N ALA A 272 10.38 -27.09 -15.32
CA ALA A 272 11.24 -28.18 -14.85
C ALA A 272 10.52 -29.52 -14.78
N ALA A 273 9.31 -29.55 -14.19
CA ALA A 273 8.49 -30.76 -14.18
C ALA A 273 8.14 -31.25 -15.59
N THR A 274 7.83 -30.32 -16.51
CA THR A 274 7.57 -30.63 -17.92
C THR A 274 8.80 -31.23 -18.61
N MET A 275 9.98 -30.66 -18.38
CA MET A 275 11.25 -31.16 -18.89
C MET A 275 11.51 -32.60 -18.44
N LEU A 276 11.16 -32.94 -17.19
CA LEU A 276 11.25 -34.30 -16.65
C LEU A 276 10.09 -35.22 -17.08
N ARG A 277 9.20 -34.73 -17.95
CA ARG A 277 7.97 -35.39 -18.43
C ARG A 277 6.97 -35.74 -17.33
N ASP A 278 7.03 -35.06 -16.19
CA ASP A 278 6.01 -35.15 -15.14
C ASP A 278 4.88 -34.15 -15.41
N LEU A 279 4.00 -34.52 -16.35
CA LEU A 279 2.89 -33.67 -16.78
C LEU A 279 1.85 -33.45 -15.68
N GLN A 280 1.76 -34.37 -14.71
CA GLN A 280 0.80 -34.27 -13.63
C GLN A 280 1.22 -33.16 -12.65
N ARG A 281 2.45 -33.20 -12.14
CA ARG A 281 2.97 -32.15 -11.24
C ARG A 281 3.16 -30.83 -11.98
N ALA A 282 3.53 -30.86 -13.26
CA ALA A 282 3.57 -29.65 -14.09
C ALA A 282 2.21 -28.94 -14.20
N ALA A 283 1.12 -29.68 -14.40
CA ALA A 283 -0.22 -29.10 -14.46
C ALA A 283 -0.63 -28.45 -13.12
N VAL A 284 -0.32 -29.09 -11.99
CA VAL A 284 -0.55 -28.53 -10.65
C VAL A 284 0.19 -27.21 -10.46
N LEU A 285 1.47 -27.14 -10.83
CA LEU A 285 2.27 -25.92 -10.73
C LEU A 285 1.76 -24.81 -11.67
N GLN A 286 1.27 -25.16 -12.86
CA GLN A 286 0.65 -24.19 -13.78
C GLN A 286 -0.66 -23.61 -13.22
N GLU A 287 -1.51 -24.45 -12.64
CA GLU A 287 -2.74 -24.00 -11.99
C GLU A 287 -2.42 -23.08 -10.81
N LEU A 288 -1.43 -23.44 -10.00
CA LEU A 288 -0.94 -22.63 -8.88
C LEU A 288 -0.40 -21.27 -9.35
N ALA A 289 0.39 -21.23 -10.43
CA ALA A 289 0.90 -19.98 -11.01
C ALA A 289 -0.22 -19.09 -11.57
N ALA A 290 -1.26 -19.67 -12.16
CA ALA A 290 -2.43 -18.95 -12.65
C ALA A 290 -3.22 -18.33 -11.49
N GLU A 291 -3.49 -19.11 -10.45
CA GLU A 291 -4.22 -18.66 -9.26
C GLU A 291 -3.44 -17.57 -8.52
N LEU A 292 -2.14 -17.74 -8.36
CA LEU A 292 -1.26 -16.72 -7.79
C LEU A 292 -1.28 -15.43 -8.61
N GLY A 293 -1.23 -15.54 -9.95
CA GLY A 293 -1.35 -14.39 -10.84
C GLY A 293 -2.64 -13.59 -10.61
N HIS A 294 -3.78 -14.28 -10.47
CA HIS A 294 -5.04 -13.63 -10.15
C HIS A 294 -5.02 -12.89 -8.80
N LYS A 295 -4.36 -13.44 -7.78
CA LYS A 295 -4.22 -12.81 -6.46
C LYS A 295 -3.30 -11.60 -6.50
N ILE A 296 -2.17 -11.69 -7.19
CA ILE A 296 -1.25 -10.55 -7.40
C ILE A 296 -1.97 -9.41 -8.10
N THR A 297 -2.65 -9.66 -9.23
CA THR A 297 -3.43 -8.62 -9.93
C THR A 297 -4.51 -8.00 -9.04
N SER A 298 -5.13 -8.80 -8.16
CA SER A 298 -6.13 -8.27 -7.21
C SER A 298 -5.47 -7.33 -6.19
N MET A 299 -4.28 -7.67 -5.67
CA MET A 299 -3.51 -6.80 -4.79
C MET A 299 -3.06 -5.50 -5.49
N GLU A 300 -2.63 -5.59 -6.74
CA GLU A 300 -2.27 -4.41 -7.54
C GLU A 300 -3.44 -3.42 -7.68
N LEU A 301 -4.63 -3.92 -8.00
CA LEU A 301 -5.81 -3.08 -8.15
C LEU A 301 -6.20 -2.40 -6.82
N VAL A 302 -6.06 -3.11 -5.69
CA VAL A 302 -6.30 -2.54 -4.36
C VAL A 302 -5.28 -1.43 -4.05
N LYS A 303 -3.98 -1.67 -4.31
CA LYS A 303 -2.94 -0.64 -4.12
C LYS A 303 -3.18 0.59 -5.00
N ASN A 304 -3.51 0.38 -6.27
CA ASN A 304 -3.79 1.46 -7.21
C ASN A 304 -5.00 2.31 -6.78
N ASP A 305 -6.07 1.67 -6.30
CA ASP A 305 -7.25 2.37 -5.76
C ASP A 305 -6.91 3.16 -4.50
N ALA A 306 -6.11 2.58 -3.60
CA ALA A 306 -5.66 3.24 -2.37
C ALA A 306 -4.79 4.47 -2.65
N GLU A 307 -3.78 4.35 -3.53
CA GLU A 307 -2.93 5.48 -3.94
C GLU A 307 -3.74 6.59 -4.62
N LYS A 308 -4.66 6.24 -5.53
CA LYS A 308 -5.54 7.22 -6.18
C LYS A 308 -6.41 7.95 -5.16
N THR A 309 -6.98 7.22 -4.22
CA THR A 309 -7.82 7.78 -3.16
C THR A 309 -7.01 8.72 -2.27
N ALA A 310 -5.80 8.33 -1.88
CA ALA A 310 -4.91 9.16 -1.08
C ALA A 310 -4.52 10.45 -1.81
N VAL A 311 -4.17 10.38 -3.10
CA VAL A 311 -3.87 11.56 -3.92
C VAL A 311 -5.06 12.51 -3.97
N ALA A 312 -6.27 12.00 -4.23
CA ALA A 312 -7.47 12.84 -4.30
C ALA A 312 -7.75 13.51 -2.95
N GLN A 313 -7.63 12.78 -1.84
CA GLN A 313 -7.80 13.33 -0.49
C GLN A 313 -6.77 14.42 -0.16
N LEU A 314 -5.50 14.22 -0.54
CA LEU A 314 -4.45 15.21 -0.33
C LEU A 314 -4.67 16.46 -1.19
N GLN A 315 -5.17 16.32 -2.41
CA GLN A 315 -5.55 17.46 -3.24
C GLN A 315 -6.72 18.24 -2.62
N ASP A 316 -7.71 17.56 -2.05
CA ASP A 316 -8.82 18.20 -1.33
C ASP A 316 -8.32 18.97 -0.10
N ILE A 317 -7.40 18.37 0.67
CA ILE A 317 -6.76 19.02 1.81
C ILE A 317 -5.98 20.25 1.36
N ALA A 318 -5.20 20.15 0.28
CA ALA A 318 -4.44 21.27 -0.26
C ALA A 318 -5.37 22.43 -0.68
N ARG A 319 -6.50 22.14 -1.33
CA ARG A 319 -7.50 23.15 -1.68
C ARG A 319 -8.11 23.83 -0.46
N ARG A 320 -8.42 23.06 0.60
CA ARG A 320 -8.95 23.62 1.86
C ARG A 320 -7.91 24.49 2.57
N ARG A 321 -6.65 24.05 2.61
CA ARG A 321 -5.53 24.85 3.16
C ARG A 321 -5.42 26.20 2.44
N ALA A 322 -5.41 26.19 1.10
CA ALA A 322 -5.35 27.43 0.33
C ALA A 322 -6.60 28.33 0.47
N ALA A 323 -7.75 27.79 0.90
CA ALA A 323 -8.93 28.58 1.21
C ALA A 323 -8.81 29.24 2.58
N LEU A 324 -8.35 28.50 3.59
CA LEU A 324 -8.07 29.03 4.92
C LEU A 324 -6.98 30.10 4.88
N ASP A 325 -5.90 29.88 4.12
CA ASP A 325 -4.82 30.87 3.99
C ASP A 325 -5.36 32.21 3.42
N ARG A 326 -6.31 32.16 2.47
CA ARG A 326 -6.98 33.37 1.95
C ARG A 326 -7.91 34.04 2.96
N GLU A 327 -8.59 33.25 3.77
CA GLU A 327 -9.47 33.75 4.83
C GLU A 327 -8.66 34.44 5.94
N GLU A 328 -7.52 33.86 6.30
CA GLU A 328 -6.55 34.44 7.24
C GLU A 328 -6.02 35.79 6.75
N GLU A 329 -5.56 35.87 5.48
CA GLU A 329 -5.11 37.12 4.86
C GLU A 329 -6.20 38.21 4.87
N ALA A 330 -7.45 37.82 4.54
CA ALA A 330 -8.57 38.75 4.52
C ALA A 330 -8.92 39.29 5.92
N ALA A 331 -8.89 38.43 6.95
CA ALA A 331 -9.14 38.82 8.33
C ALA A 331 -8.07 39.81 8.85
N ILE A 332 -6.79 39.54 8.55
CA ILE A 332 -5.68 40.43 8.91
C ILE A 332 -5.84 41.79 8.20
N ALA A 333 -6.16 41.80 6.90
CA ALA A 333 -6.37 43.03 6.15
C ALA A 333 -7.56 43.84 6.68
N GLU A 334 -8.64 43.18 7.07
CA GLU A 334 -9.81 43.85 7.64
C GLU A 334 -9.53 44.45 9.01
N MET A 335 -8.79 43.75 9.88
CA MET A 335 -8.32 44.25 11.16
C MET A 335 -7.47 45.52 10.97
N LEU A 336 -6.47 45.47 10.08
CA LEU A 336 -5.61 46.62 9.79
C LEU A 336 -6.40 47.81 9.24
N ARG A 337 -7.41 47.56 8.40
CA ARG A 337 -8.31 48.62 7.91
C ARG A 337 -9.12 49.25 9.03
N ARG A 338 -9.72 48.45 9.91
CA ARG A 338 -10.49 48.95 11.07
C ARG A 338 -9.62 49.81 11.99
N ASP A 339 -8.39 49.38 12.27
CA ASP A 339 -7.44 50.14 13.08
C ASP A 339 -7.08 51.49 12.45
N ALA A 340 -6.80 51.50 11.14
CA ALA A 340 -6.52 52.73 10.40
C ALA A 340 -7.71 53.70 10.39
N ASP A 341 -8.93 53.19 10.16
CA ASP A 341 -10.17 53.97 10.17
C ASP A 341 -10.43 54.57 11.57
N GLY A 342 -10.24 53.77 12.63
CA GLY A 342 -10.38 54.20 14.02
C GLY A 342 -9.36 55.28 14.40
N THR A 343 -8.09 55.08 14.07
CA THR A 343 -7.00 56.04 14.31
C THR A 343 -7.28 57.38 13.63
N LYS A 344 -7.74 57.35 12.37
CA LYS A 344 -8.09 58.56 11.62
C LYS A 344 -9.26 59.31 12.26
N SER A 345 -10.31 58.60 12.68
CA SER A 345 -11.48 59.21 13.33
C SER A 345 -11.11 59.89 14.65
N ILE A 346 -10.34 59.22 15.50
CA ILE A 346 -9.87 59.79 16.77
C ILE A 346 -8.97 61.01 16.51
N GLY A 347 -8.08 60.95 15.51
CA GLY A 347 -7.23 62.07 15.12
C GLY A 347 -8.03 63.34 14.80
N ILE A 348 -9.10 63.21 14.02
CA ILE A 348 -10.01 64.34 13.70
C ILE A 348 -10.65 64.90 14.97
N LEU A 349 -11.19 64.05 15.86
CA LEU A 349 -11.83 64.50 17.10
C LEU A 349 -10.84 65.20 18.05
N VAL A 350 -9.58 64.71 18.10
CA VAL A 350 -8.51 65.35 18.87
C VAL A 350 -8.17 66.71 18.28
N GLU A 351 -8.01 66.82 16.96
CA GLU A 351 -7.74 68.10 16.28
C GLU A 351 -8.86 69.12 16.52
N GLU A 352 -10.13 68.72 16.42
CA GLU A 352 -11.29 69.56 16.73
C GLU A 352 -11.28 70.02 18.19
N SER A 353 -11.00 69.12 19.13
CA SER A 353 -10.95 69.42 20.56
C SER A 353 -9.81 70.39 20.90
N VAL A 354 -8.62 70.17 20.32
CA VAL A 354 -7.47 71.08 20.44
C VAL A 354 -7.81 72.45 19.87
N GLY A 355 -8.48 72.50 18.71
CA GLY A 355 -8.97 73.74 18.11
C GLY A 355 -9.89 74.50 19.05
N LYS A 356 -10.89 73.84 19.64
CA LYS A 356 -11.81 74.44 20.63
C LYS A 356 -11.08 74.94 21.86
N ILE A 357 -10.18 74.14 22.45
CA ILE A 357 -9.52 74.46 23.72
C ILE A 357 -8.46 75.56 23.55
N LEU A 358 -7.64 75.50 22.50
CA LEU A 358 -6.52 76.43 22.31
C LEU A 358 -6.91 77.70 21.54
N ARG A 359 -7.98 77.67 20.74
CA ARG A 359 -8.47 78.86 19.98
C ARG A 359 -9.74 79.49 20.57
N ALA A 360 -10.32 78.93 21.63
CA ALA A 360 -11.33 79.66 22.40
C ALA A 360 -10.69 80.96 22.94
N PRO A 361 -11.38 82.11 22.85
CA PRO A 361 -10.91 83.31 23.49
C PRO A 361 -10.85 83.03 24.99
N ARG A 362 -9.66 83.10 25.58
CA ARG A 362 -9.54 83.19 27.04
C ARG A 362 -10.25 84.47 27.44
N GLY A 363 -11.44 84.32 28.03
CA GLY A 363 -12.32 85.44 28.31
C GLY A 363 -11.64 86.54 29.14
N TYR A 364 -12.06 87.77 28.88
CA TYR A 364 -12.45 88.63 29.99
C TYR A 364 -13.97 88.54 30.14
N SER A 365 -14.37 88.48 31.40
CA SER A 365 -15.70 88.41 31.97
C SER A 365 -16.62 89.57 31.57
N GLU A 366 -17.92 89.31 31.59
CA GLU A 366 -19.01 90.06 32.24
C GLU A 366 -20.31 89.47 31.67
N GLU A 367 -21.08 88.72 32.47
CA GLU A 367 -22.25 89.22 33.21
C GLU A 367 -23.26 89.92 32.30
N GLU A 368 -24.42 89.29 32.08
CA GLU A 368 -25.74 89.96 32.15
C GLU A 368 -26.86 88.89 32.12
N GLU A 369 -27.53 88.77 33.28
CA GLU A 369 -28.99 88.70 33.50
C GLU A 369 -29.79 89.37 32.36
N ASP A 370 -31.04 89.10 31.99
CA ASP A 370 -32.19 88.26 32.35
C ASP A 370 -33.13 88.39 31.12
N GLU A 371 -34.04 87.45 30.88
CA GLU A 371 -35.47 87.77 30.69
C GLU A 371 -36.32 86.50 30.49
N GLU A 372 -37.21 86.28 31.45
CA GLU A 372 -38.32 85.35 31.42
C GLU A 372 -39.31 85.70 30.29
N GLY A 373 -39.82 84.67 29.61
CA GLY A 373 -40.86 84.78 28.60
C GLY A 373 -41.70 83.50 28.55
N ASP A 374 -42.77 83.53 29.32
CA ASP A 374 -43.81 82.53 29.58
C ASP A 374 -44.64 82.09 28.34
N GLY A 375 -44.93 80.79 28.26
CA GLY A 375 -46.28 80.27 27.97
C GLY A 375 -46.69 79.96 26.53
N SER A 376 -46.76 78.67 26.16
CA SER A 376 -48.04 77.97 25.92
C SER A 376 -47.84 76.54 25.37
N GLU A 377 -48.66 75.63 25.90
CA GLU A 377 -48.73 74.17 25.71
C GLU A 377 -49.32 73.70 24.36
N GLU A 378 -49.38 72.36 24.23
CA GLU A 378 -50.10 71.50 23.26
C GLU A 378 -49.36 71.22 21.92
N ASP A 379 -49.24 69.99 21.40
CA ASP A 379 -49.81 68.69 21.74
C ASP A 379 -49.08 67.60 20.92
N GLY A 380 -49.11 66.34 21.41
CA GLY A 380 -49.16 65.09 20.63
C GLY A 380 -48.04 64.73 19.64
N ASP A 381 -47.25 63.69 19.94
CA ASP A 381 -47.64 62.32 19.55
C ASP A 381 -46.59 61.27 19.92
N GLU A 382 -47.13 60.16 20.40
CA GLU A 382 -46.48 58.92 20.82
C GLU A 382 -45.89 58.13 19.65
N ALA A 383 -44.74 57.48 19.88
CA ALA A 383 -44.48 56.13 19.36
C ALA A 383 -43.34 55.43 20.13
N TYR A 384 -43.75 54.56 21.06
CA TYR A 384 -43.12 53.28 21.43
C TYR A 384 -42.75 52.48 20.15
N ALA A 385 -41.82 51.54 20.04
CA ALA A 385 -40.91 50.73 20.86
C ALA A 385 -39.78 50.29 19.88
N ASP A 386 -38.73 49.52 20.16
CA ASP A 386 -38.44 48.57 21.21
C ASP A 386 -36.94 48.28 21.15
N ALA A 387 -36.31 48.09 22.30
CA ALA A 387 -34.94 47.61 22.42
C ALA A 387 -34.99 46.16 22.87
N GLU A 388 -34.45 45.25 22.06
CA GLU A 388 -34.05 43.93 22.57
C GLU A 388 -32.54 43.78 22.44
N GLU A 389 -31.89 43.92 23.60
CA GLU A 389 -30.68 43.18 23.95
C GLU A 389 -30.97 41.67 23.86
N SER A 390 -30.04 40.90 23.31
CA SER A 390 -29.83 39.54 23.77
C SER A 390 -28.35 39.23 23.81
N GLU A 391 -27.89 39.01 25.03
CA GLU A 391 -26.58 38.47 25.39
C GLU A 391 -26.48 36.98 25.00
N ASP A 392 -25.30 36.66 24.46
CA ASP A 392 -24.43 35.53 24.78
C ASP A 392 -25.03 34.23 25.38
N THR A 393 -24.75 33.09 24.73
CA THR A 393 -24.47 31.84 25.46
C THR A 393 -23.73 30.83 24.61
N PHE A 394 -22.42 30.77 24.86
CA PHE A 394 -21.52 29.66 24.58
C PHE A 394 -21.93 28.40 25.38
N VAL A 395 -22.12 27.26 24.70
CA VAL A 395 -22.22 25.93 25.32
C VAL A 395 -21.50 24.90 24.46
N GLU A 396 -20.37 24.38 24.97
CA GLU A 396 -19.73 23.14 24.51
C GLU A 396 -20.60 21.91 24.83
N PRO A 397 -20.44 20.81 24.06
CA PRO A 397 -20.62 19.48 24.64
C PRO A 397 -19.38 18.60 24.49
N THR A 398 -18.70 18.46 25.63
CA THR A 398 -18.16 17.24 26.24
C THR A 398 -18.03 15.95 25.40
N ARG A 399 -16.78 15.50 25.37
CA ARG A 399 -16.23 14.17 25.12
C ARG A 399 -16.82 13.11 26.06
N ALA A 400 -17.30 11.99 25.52
CA ALA A 400 -17.64 10.78 26.28
C ALA A 400 -16.64 9.65 25.97
N VAL A 401 -15.98 9.16 27.02
CA VAL A 401 -15.18 7.95 27.11
C VAL A 401 -15.92 6.99 28.04
N ASN A 402 -16.09 5.73 27.64
CA ASN A 402 -16.16 4.48 28.43
C ASN A 402 -16.63 3.37 27.48
N ALA A 403 -16.00 2.20 27.25
CA ALA A 403 -15.23 1.26 28.07
C ALA A 403 -16.06 0.51 29.15
N GLY A 404 -16.20 -0.80 28.97
CA GLY A 404 -16.83 -1.81 29.84
C GLY A 404 -17.67 -2.80 29.00
N VAL A 405 -17.26 -4.02 28.62
CA VAL A 405 -16.75 -5.23 29.32
C VAL A 405 -17.88 -6.06 29.98
N GLU A 406 -17.90 -7.36 29.60
CA GLU A 406 -18.68 -8.55 30.06
C GLU A 406 -20.09 -8.70 29.43
N GLU A 407 -20.43 -9.77 28.69
CA GLU A 407 -20.39 -11.22 28.99
C GLU A 407 -20.00 -12.13 27.80
#